data_AF-A0A949PGL2-F1
#
_entry.id   AF-A0A949PGL2-F1
#
_cell.length_a   1.000
_cell.length_b   1.000
_cell.length_c   1.000
_cell.angle_alpha   90.00
_cell.angle_beta   90.00
_cell.angle_gamma   90.00
#
_symmetry.space_group_name_H-M   'P 1'
#
loop_
_entity.id
_entity.type
_entity.pdbx_description
1 polymer ?
#
loop_
_entity_poly.entity_id
_entity_poly.type
_entity_poly.pdbx_seq_one_letter_code
_entity_poly.pdbx_strand_id
1 'polypeptide(L)'
;MDVFSAVASIFEPVGKLVDDLFTNDEERGKLENALFEAKSNLTQKFLEHEAKLVKAQSDIITAEATGQSWIQRNWRPLTMLTFVGLIVARWMGFTAPGMSEAEYLSVYDLMKLGLGGYVAGRTLEKIAPTVLDTWRATK
;
A
#
# COMPACT_ATOMS: atom_id res chain seq x y z
N MET A 1 -10.66 -18.06 -4.35
CA MET A 1 -11.53 -19.01 -5.08
C MET A 1 -11.55 -18.53 -6.52
N ASP A 2 -11.20 -19.38 -7.47
CA ASP A 2 -11.06 -18.98 -8.88
C ASP A 2 -12.40 -18.50 -9.44
N VAL A 3 -12.44 -17.32 -10.04
CA VAL A 3 -13.64 -16.71 -10.66
C VAL A 3 -14.30 -17.66 -11.64
N PHE A 4 -13.48 -18.40 -12.38
CA PHE A 4 -13.93 -19.44 -13.31
C PHE A 4 -14.66 -20.60 -12.62
N SER A 5 -14.22 -20.98 -11.41
CA SER A 5 -14.85 -22.07 -10.64
C SER A 5 -16.23 -21.67 -10.10
N ALA A 6 -16.38 -20.40 -9.66
CA ALA A 6 -17.65 -19.87 -9.17
C ALA A 6 -18.69 -19.79 -10.31
N VAL A 7 -18.29 -19.27 -11.47
CA VAL A 7 -19.16 -19.23 -12.65
C VAL A 7 -19.46 -20.64 -13.17
N ALA A 8 -18.49 -21.54 -13.23
CA ALA A 8 -18.71 -22.93 -13.65
C ALA A 8 -19.75 -23.64 -12.77
N SER A 9 -19.68 -23.46 -11.45
CA SER A 9 -20.59 -24.10 -10.50
C SER A 9 -22.07 -23.70 -10.65
N ILE A 10 -22.36 -22.50 -11.18
CA ILE A 10 -23.73 -22.01 -11.41
C ILE A 10 -24.28 -22.54 -12.75
N PHE A 11 -23.40 -22.71 -13.74
CA PHE A 11 -23.81 -23.06 -15.11
C PHE A 11 -23.76 -24.57 -15.42
N GLU A 12 -22.95 -25.35 -14.72
CA GLU A 12 -22.90 -26.82 -14.88
C GLU A 12 -24.26 -27.53 -14.69
N PRO A 13 -25.10 -27.17 -13.70
CA PRO A 13 -26.42 -27.78 -13.54
C PRO A 13 -27.36 -27.46 -14.71
N VAL A 14 -27.24 -26.26 -15.27
CA VAL A 14 -28.07 -25.80 -16.40
C VAL A 14 -27.64 -26.50 -17.69
N GLY A 15 -26.33 -26.68 -17.92
CA GLY A 15 -25.82 -27.45 -19.05
C GLY A 15 -26.28 -28.91 -19.02
N LYS A 16 -26.24 -29.56 -17.84
CA LYS A 16 -26.73 -30.94 -17.69
C LYS A 16 -28.25 -31.07 -17.91
N LEU A 17 -29.04 -30.08 -17.48
CA LEU A 17 -30.48 -30.06 -17.73
C LEU A 17 -30.83 -29.87 -19.20
N VAL A 18 -30.03 -29.09 -19.94
CA VAL A 18 -30.17 -28.93 -21.39
C VAL A 18 -29.83 -30.24 -22.11
N ASP A 19 -28.78 -30.93 -21.67
CA ASP A 19 -28.36 -32.23 -22.21
C ASP A 19 -29.40 -33.35 -21.95
N ASP A 20 -30.05 -33.36 -20.78
CA ASP A 20 -31.03 -34.40 -20.40
C ASP A 20 -32.41 -34.19 -21.04
N LEU A 21 -32.79 -32.95 -21.40
CA LEU A 21 -34.13 -32.62 -21.92
C LEU A 21 -34.22 -32.53 -23.44
N PHE A 22 -33.11 -32.37 -24.17
CA PHE A 22 -33.13 -32.15 -25.63
C PHE A 22 -32.20 -33.11 -26.40
N THR A 23 -32.78 -33.94 -27.27
CA THR A 23 -32.08 -34.91 -28.13
C THR A 23 -31.88 -34.44 -29.59
N ASN A 24 -32.36 -33.23 -29.94
CA ASN A 24 -32.27 -32.67 -31.29
C ASN A 24 -31.05 -31.74 -31.42
N ASP A 25 -30.09 -32.09 -32.27
CA ASP A 25 -28.77 -31.43 -32.38
C ASP A 25 -28.85 -29.92 -32.69
N GLU A 26 -29.89 -29.48 -33.40
CA GLU A 26 -30.03 -28.08 -33.84
C GLU A 26 -30.57 -27.14 -32.74
N GLU A 27 -31.44 -27.63 -31.86
CA GLU A 27 -31.94 -26.87 -30.70
C GLU A 27 -30.91 -26.83 -29.57
N ARG A 28 -30.15 -27.93 -29.39
CA ARG A 28 -29.03 -28.02 -28.44
C ARG A 28 -27.96 -26.97 -28.74
N GLY A 29 -27.52 -26.85 -29.99
CA GLY A 29 -26.51 -25.86 -30.37
C GLY A 29 -26.94 -24.42 -30.13
N LYS A 30 -28.23 -24.09 -30.32
CA LYS A 30 -28.77 -22.75 -30.02
C LYS A 30 -28.80 -22.46 -28.52
N LEU A 31 -29.16 -23.45 -27.70
CA LEU A 31 -29.16 -23.33 -26.24
C LEU A 31 -27.74 -23.28 -25.65
N GLU A 32 -26.81 -24.07 -26.17
CA GLU A 32 -25.39 -24.01 -25.79
C GLU A 32 -24.77 -22.65 -26.11
N ASN A 33 -25.07 -22.08 -27.28
CA ASN A 33 -24.62 -20.74 -27.64
C ASN A 33 -25.23 -19.67 -26.72
N ALA A 34 -26.52 -19.76 -26.40
CA ALA A 34 -27.18 -18.84 -25.46
C ALA A 34 -26.60 -18.97 -24.03
N LEU A 35 -26.29 -20.19 -23.59
CA LEU A 35 -25.61 -20.47 -22.33
C LEU A 35 -24.19 -19.91 -22.31
N PHE A 36 -23.46 -20.05 -23.42
CA PHE A 36 -22.12 -19.51 -23.57
C PHE A 36 -22.12 -17.98 -23.53
N GLU A 37 -23.07 -17.32 -24.21
CA GLU A 37 -23.26 -15.88 -24.13
C GLU A 37 -23.64 -15.41 -22.72
N ALA A 38 -24.54 -16.13 -22.03
CA ALA A 38 -24.90 -15.84 -20.65
C ALA A 38 -23.71 -15.99 -19.69
N LYS A 39 -22.90 -17.03 -19.89
CA LYS A 39 -21.67 -17.29 -19.13
C LYS A 39 -20.64 -16.18 -19.36
N SER A 40 -20.41 -15.80 -20.62
CA SER A 40 -19.49 -14.73 -21.00
C SER A 40 -19.90 -13.39 -20.39
N ASN A 41 -21.18 -13.02 -20.50
CA ASN A 41 -21.73 -11.79 -19.93
C ASN A 41 -21.62 -11.75 -18.41
N LEU A 42 -21.87 -12.88 -17.73
CA LEU A 42 -21.70 -12.96 -16.28
C LEU A 42 -20.22 -12.90 -15.87
N THR A 43 -19.34 -13.64 -16.54
CA THR A 43 -17.89 -13.58 -16.29
C THR A 43 -17.37 -12.15 -16.47
N GLN A 44 -17.80 -11.44 -17.51
CA GLN A 44 -17.42 -10.04 -17.73
C GLN A 44 -17.89 -9.13 -16.59
N LYS A 45 -19.15 -9.25 -16.16
CA LYS A 45 -19.67 -8.46 -15.02
C LYS A 45 -18.95 -8.78 -13.71
N PHE A 46 -18.59 -10.04 -13.48
CA PHE A 46 -17.81 -10.45 -12.30
C PHE A 46 -16.39 -9.89 -12.34
N LEU A 47 -15.71 -9.98 -13.48
CA LEU A 47 -14.37 -9.39 -13.68
C LEU A 47 -14.40 -7.87 -13.50
N GLU A 48 -15.43 -7.19 -14.03
CA GLU A 48 -15.62 -5.75 -13.80
C GLU A 48 -15.85 -5.43 -12.31
N HIS A 49 -16.57 -6.28 -11.59
CA HIS A 49 -16.80 -6.09 -10.17
C HIS A 49 -15.52 -6.30 -9.35
N GLU A 50 -14.76 -7.36 -9.62
CA GLU A 50 -13.45 -7.57 -8.99
C GLU A 50 -12.48 -6.45 -9.33
N ALA A 51 -12.42 -6.01 -10.60
CA ALA A 51 -11.59 -4.88 -11.00
C ALA A 51 -11.96 -3.59 -10.24
N LYS A 52 -13.25 -3.34 -9.99
CA LYS A 52 -13.71 -2.22 -9.15
C LYS A 52 -13.29 -2.38 -7.71
N LEU A 53 -13.38 -3.57 -7.13
CA LEU A 53 -12.93 -3.84 -5.75
C LEU A 53 -11.41 -3.65 -5.61
N VAL A 54 -10.64 -4.22 -6.52
CA VAL A 54 -9.17 -4.07 -6.57
C VAL A 54 -8.80 -2.59 -6.75
N LYS A 55 -9.50 -1.87 -7.63
CA LYS A 55 -9.27 -0.44 -7.82
C LYS A 55 -9.61 0.36 -6.57
N ALA A 56 -10.74 0.11 -5.92
CA ALA A 56 -11.11 0.80 -4.69
C ALA A 56 -10.10 0.54 -3.56
N GLN A 57 -9.60 -0.70 -3.42
CA GLN A 57 -8.53 -1.03 -2.48
C GLN A 57 -7.22 -0.30 -2.83
N SER A 58 -6.85 -0.29 -4.12
CA SER A 58 -5.69 0.46 -4.60
C SER A 58 -5.84 1.96 -4.35
N ASP A 59 -7.03 2.53 -4.52
CA ASP A 59 -7.31 3.95 -4.29
C ASP A 59 -7.22 4.29 -2.81
N ILE A 60 -7.67 3.40 -1.91
CA ILE A 60 -7.49 3.55 -0.45
C ILE A 60 -6.01 3.49 -0.08
N ILE A 61 -5.28 2.48 -0.54
CA ILE A 61 -3.84 2.34 -0.27
C ILE A 61 -3.08 3.54 -0.86
N THR A 62 -3.48 4.01 -2.04
CA THR A 62 -2.90 5.20 -2.66
C THR A 62 -3.26 6.43 -1.83
N ALA A 63 -4.48 6.58 -1.34
CA ALA A 63 -4.90 7.68 -0.48
C ALA A 63 -4.18 7.65 0.88
N GLU A 64 -3.88 6.48 1.45
CA GLU A 64 -3.07 6.34 2.67
C GLU A 64 -1.60 6.65 2.41
N ALA A 65 -1.04 6.14 1.30
CA ALA A 65 0.36 6.37 0.90
C ALA A 65 0.61 7.81 0.43
N THR A 66 -0.36 8.44 -0.23
CA THR A 66 -0.32 9.84 -0.68
C THR A 66 -0.81 10.81 0.38
N GLY A 67 -1.64 10.35 1.32
CA GLY A 67 -2.10 11.04 2.52
C GLY A 67 -1.02 11.11 3.59
N GLN A 68 0.22 11.39 3.21
CA GLN A 68 1.19 11.81 4.20
C GLN A 68 0.73 13.18 4.71
N SER A 69 0.20 13.17 5.92
CA SER A 69 -0.12 14.38 6.67
C SER A 69 1.01 15.39 6.48
N TRP A 70 0.69 16.65 6.23
CA TRP A 70 1.69 17.72 6.07
C TRP A 70 2.72 17.69 7.20
N ILE A 71 2.29 17.32 8.41
CA ILE A 71 3.16 17.12 9.58
C ILE A 71 4.12 15.96 9.37
N GLN A 72 3.69 14.81 8.86
CA GLN A 72 4.57 13.66 8.58
C GLN A 72 5.62 13.96 7.49
N ARG A 73 5.32 14.86 6.55
CA ARG A 73 6.29 15.32 5.55
C ARG A 73 7.28 16.34 6.12
N ASN A 74 6.77 17.27 6.93
CA ASN A 74 7.52 18.44 7.35
C ASN A 74 8.08 18.36 8.78
N TRP A 75 7.77 17.34 9.58
CA TRP A 75 8.28 17.25 10.95
C TRP A 75 9.80 17.21 10.99
N ARG A 76 10.45 16.63 9.98
CA ARG A 76 11.91 16.54 9.86
C ARG A 76 12.56 17.90 9.57
N PRO A 77 12.14 18.66 8.54
CA PRO A 77 12.54 20.06 8.40
C PRO A 77 12.22 20.89 9.65
N LEU A 78 11.06 20.69 10.26
CA LEU A 78 10.63 21.43 11.44
C LEU A 78 11.55 21.19 12.64
N THR A 79 11.89 19.94 12.95
CA THR A 79 12.81 19.63 14.05
C THR A 79 14.21 20.18 13.81
N MET A 80 14.70 20.12 12.58
CA MET A 80 15.99 20.73 12.20
C MET A 80 15.97 22.25 12.37
N LEU A 81 14.91 22.93 11.92
CA LEU A 81 14.75 24.37 12.11
C LEU A 81 14.63 24.75 13.59
N THR A 82 13.96 23.95 14.40
CA THR A 82 13.91 24.14 15.86
C THR A 82 15.30 24.03 16.48
N PHE A 83 16.08 23.01 16.13
CA PHE A 83 17.45 22.84 16.63
C PHE A 83 18.38 23.98 16.22
N VAL A 84 18.35 24.38 14.96
CA VAL A 84 19.09 25.55 14.47
C VAL A 84 18.65 26.81 15.21
N GLY A 85 17.33 26.99 15.38
CA GLY A 85 16.75 28.11 16.13
C GLY A 85 17.24 28.17 17.58
N LEU A 86 17.32 27.03 18.27
CA LEU A 86 17.84 26.96 19.65
C LEU A 86 19.33 27.31 19.72
N ILE A 87 20.14 26.89 18.74
CA ILE A 87 21.56 27.25 18.67
C ILE A 87 21.73 28.75 18.40
N VAL A 88 20.96 29.30 17.45
CA VAL A 88 21.02 30.73 17.11
C VAL A 88 20.52 31.59 18.27
N ALA A 89 19.41 31.21 18.91
CA ALA A 89 18.88 31.89 20.10
C ALA A 89 19.94 31.96 21.21
N ARG A 90 20.68 30.86 21.44
CA ARG A 90 21.79 30.82 22.38
C ARG A 90 22.89 31.82 22.07
N TRP A 91 23.26 31.98 20.80
CA TRP A 91 24.27 32.97 20.37
C TRP A 91 23.78 34.40 20.49
N MET A 92 22.48 34.62 20.33
CA MET A 92 21.84 35.92 20.54
C MET A 92 21.56 36.24 22.02
N GLY A 93 21.98 35.37 22.95
CA GLY A 93 21.77 35.57 24.39
C GLY A 93 20.37 35.20 24.89
N PHE A 94 19.50 34.64 24.04
CA PHE A 94 18.20 34.11 24.41
C PHE A 94 18.36 32.68 24.92
N THR A 95 18.66 32.56 26.21
CA THR A 95 18.74 31.27 26.91
C THR A 95 17.85 31.25 28.12
N ALA A 96 17.48 30.06 28.58
CA ALA A 96 16.82 29.92 29.87
C ALA A 96 17.73 30.50 30.98
N PRO A 97 17.22 31.39 31.85
CA PRO A 97 18.00 31.93 32.95
C PRO A 97 18.33 30.83 33.95
N GLY A 98 19.59 30.74 34.38
CA GLY A 98 20.04 29.82 35.43
C GLY A 98 20.42 28.40 34.98
N MET A 99 20.47 28.12 33.68
CA MET A 99 20.91 26.81 33.19
C MET A 99 22.42 26.63 33.36
N SER A 100 22.83 25.51 33.95
CA SER A 100 24.21 25.13 34.19
C SER A 100 24.90 24.61 32.92
N GLU A 101 26.24 24.67 32.88
CA GLU A 101 27.04 24.16 31.75
C GLU A 101 26.75 22.67 31.45
N ALA A 102 26.55 21.87 32.51
CA ALA A 102 26.20 20.46 32.39
C ALA A 102 24.85 20.22 31.68
N GLU A 103 23.85 21.06 31.97
CA GLU A 103 22.55 20.97 31.32
C GLU A 103 22.65 21.31 29.82
N TYR A 104 23.43 22.33 29.44
CA TYR A 104 23.66 22.65 28.02
C TYR A 104 24.32 21.51 27.26
N LEU A 105 25.36 20.91 27.85
CA LEU A 105 26.06 19.78 27.23
C LEU A 105 25.12 18.59 27.04
N SER A 106 24.29 18.29 28.04
CA SER A 106 23.29 17.21 27.93
C SER A 106 22.25 17.46 26.82
N VAL A 107 21.79 18.70 26.65
CA VAL A 107 20.86 19.06 25.56
C VAL A 107 21.53 18.90 24.20
N TYR A 108 22.79 19.31 24.06
CA TYR A 108 23.53 19.11 22.81
C TYR A 108 23.83 17.65 22.51
N ASP A 109 24.11 16.84 23.52
CA ASP A 109 24.34 15.41 23.34
C ASP A 109 23.05 14.67 22.97
N LEU A 110 21.91 15.03 23.57
CA LEU A 110 20.60 14.54 23.14
C LEU A 110 20.30 14.91 21.68
N MET A 111 20.64 16.13 21.26
CA MET A 111 20.48 16.57 19.88
C MET A 111 21.39 15.78 18.93
N LYS A 112 22.68 15.60 19.26
CA LYS A 112 23.61 14.78 18.47
C LYS A 112 23.12 13.33 18.35
N LEU A 113 22.64 12.75 19.47
CA LEU A 113 22.10 11.39 19.49
C LEU A 113 20.85 11.27 18.61
N GLY A 114 19.91 12.21 18.74
CA GLY A 114 18.69 12.25 17.94
C GLY A 114 18.96 12.41 16.45
N LEU A 115 19.86 13.33 16.09
CA LEU A 115 20.29 13.57 14.70
C LEU A 115 21.04 12.36 14.13
N GLY A 116 22.02 11.84 14.87
CA GLY A 116 22.83 10.69 14.46
C GLY A 116 21.98 9.44 14.30
N GLY A 117 21.12 9.14 15.29
CA GLY A 117 20.20 8.01 15.24
C GLY A 117 19.20 8.11 14.10
N TYR A 118 18.69 9.31 13.82
CA TYR A 118 17.76 9.53 12.71
C TYR A 118 18.42 9.37 11.33
N VAL A 119 19.63 9.93 11.13
CA VAL A 119 20.39 9.79 9.89
C VAL A 119 20.76 8.32 9.65
N ALA A 120 21.21 7.63 10.70
CA ALA A 120 21.50 6.20 10.65
C ALA A 120 20.24 5.38 10.29
N GLY A 121 19.11 5.62 10.98
CA GLY A 121 17.84 4.94 10.71
C GLY A 121 17.34 5.15 9.29
N ARG A 122 17.44 6.39 8.77
CA ARG A 122 17.08 6.68 7.37
C ARG A 122 18.01 6.08 6.34
N THR A 123 19.28 5.91 6.70
CA THR A 123 20.25 5.22 5.86
C THR A 123 19.92 3.72 5.80
N LEU A 124 19.60 3.12 6.94
CA LEU A 124 19.17 1.72 7.03
C LEU A 124 17.87 1.47 6.24
N GLU A 125 16.87 2.34 6.38
CA GLU A 125 15.59 2.25 5.64
C GLU A 125 15.81 2.19 4.12
N LYS A 126 16.77 2.96 3.60
CA LYS A 126 17.10 2.99 2.17
C LYS A 126 17.90 1.77 1.70
N ILE A 127 18.79 1.27 2.54
CA ILE A 127 19.68 0.15 2.19
C ILE A 127 18.97 -1.19 2.32
N ALA A 128 18.07 -1.34 3.30
CA ALA A 128 17.35 -2.58 3.58
C ALA A 128 16.68 -3.23 2.34
N PRO A 129 15.90 -2.52 1.50
CA PRO A 129 15.31 -3.14 0.31
C PRO A 129 16.37 -3.57 -0.71
N THR A 130 17.39 -2.75 -0.94
CA THR A 130 18.49 -3.06 -1.88
C THR A 130 19.23 -4.34 -1.48
N VAL A 131 19.50 -4.51 -0.18
CA VAL A 131 20.15 -5.71 0.36
C VAL A 131 19.23 -6.93 0.22
N LEU A 132 17.94 -6.77 0.53
CA LEU A 132 16.97 -7.86 0.42
C LEU A 132 16.80 -8.33 -1.04
N ASP A 133 16.77 -7.40 -1.99
CA ASP A 133 16.65 -7.69 -3.42
C ASP A 133 17.90 -8.39 -3.95
N THR A 134 19.08 -7.94 -3.54
CA THR A 134 20.36 -8.59 -3.90
C THR A 134 20.44 -10.02 -3.35
N TRP A 135 20.01 -10.22 -2.10
CA TRP A 135 19.98 -11.54 -1.47
C TRP A 135 19.02 -12.50 -2.19
N ARG A 136 17.85 -12.01 -2.60
CA ARG A 136 16.88 -12.78 -3.39
C ARG A 136 17.37 -13.11 -4.79
N ALA A 137 18.13 -12.22 -5.44
CA ALA A 137 18.68 -12.45 -6.78
C ALA A 137 19.86 -13.44 -6.80
N THR A 138 20.51 -13.64 -5.65
CA THR A 138 21.64 -14.58 -5.50
C THR A 138 21.19 -16.01 -5.19
N LYS A 139 19.90 -16.21 -4.87
CA LYS A 139 19.32 -17.49 -4.47
C LYS A 139 18.41 -18.03 -5.57
#